data_AF-A0A3D5HFD0-F1
#
_entry.id   AF-A0A3D5HFD0-F1
#
_cell.length_a   1.000
_cell.length_b   1.000
_cell.length_c   1.000
_cell.angle_alpha   90.00
_cell.angle_beta   90.00
_cell.angle_gamma   90.00
#
_symmetry.space_group_name_H-M   'P 1'
#
loop_
_entity.id
_entity.type
_entity.pdbx_description
1 polymer ?
#
loop_
_entity_poly.entity_id
_entity_poly.type
_entity_poly.pdbx_seq_one_letter_code
_entity_poly.pdbx_strand_id
1 'polypeptide(L)'
;MRPSSLTRLLREKASELGFELVGAIPVSRSKTIDIYNAWLKKGYAGSMAYLERHAELKEDPRKLLPQTMSLLALGFNYKTLEPSEQVQNPD
;
A
#
# COMPACT_ATOMS: atom_id res chain seq x y z
N MET A 1 5.91 20.32 15.90
CA MET A 1 7.04 19.40 15.64
C MET A 1 7.48 19.57 14.19
N ARG A 2 8.78 19.54 13.87
CA ARG A 2 9.23 19.64 12.46
C ARG A 2 8.91 18.33 11.72
N PRO A 3 8.58 18.36 10.41
CA PRO A 3 8.26 17.15 9.65
C PRO A 3 9.33 16.07 9.73
N SER A 4 10.61 16.43 9.63
CA SER A 4 11.73 15.48 9.75
C SER A 4 11.80 14.79 11.11
N SER A 5 11.47 15.50 12.19
CA SER A 5 11.41 14.92 13.54
C SER A 5 10.24 13.95 13.70
N LEU A 6 9.08 14.25 13.08
CA LEU A 6 7.93 13.35 13.07
C LEU A 6 8.21 12.08 12.27
N THR A 7 8.76 12.21 11.06
CA THR A 7 9.10 11.07 10.21
C THR A 7 10.09 10.13 10.90
N ARG A 8 11.06 10.68 11.64
CA ARG A 8 12.00 9.89 12.44
C ARG A 8 11.29 9.09 13.54
N LEU A 9 10.45 9.75 14.35
CA LEU A 9 9.65 9.10 15.40
C LEU A 9 8.76 7.98 14.85
N LEU A 10 8.10 8.22 13.71
CA LEU A 10 7.26 7.21 13.06
C LEU A 10 8.08 6.01 12.56
N ARG A 11 9.30 6.25 12.06
CA ARG A 11 10.21 5.18 11.62
C ARG A 11 10.69 4.32 12.78
N GLU A 12 11.10 4.96 13.88
CA GLU A 12 11.48 4.27 15.12
C GLU A 12 10.31 3.40 15.60
N LYS A 13 9.11 3.97 15.66
CA LYS A 13 7.94 3.23 16.11
C LYS A 13 7.56 2.07 15.18
N ALA A 14 7.66 2.26 13.87
CA ALA A 14 7.40 1.21 12.90
C ALA A 14 8.40 0.05 13.03
N SER A 15 9.68 0.35 13.28
CA SER A 15 10.71 -0.68 13.53
C SER A 15 10.43 -1.46 14.81
N GLU A 16 9.99 -0.81 15.89
CA GLU A 16 9.58 -1.50 17.13
C GLU A 16 8.40 -2.46 16.91
N LEU A 17 7.52 -2.13 15.97
CA LEU A 17 6.36 -2.95 15.60
C LEU A 17 6.71 -4.07 14.60
N GLY A 18 7.97 -4.17 14.16
CA GLY A 18 8.44 -5.21 13.25
C GLY A 18 8.33 -4.87 11.76
N PHE A 19 8.03 -3.62 11.38
CA PHE A 19 8.10 -3.22 9.97
C PHE A 19 9.54 -2.99 9.53
N GLU A 20 10.02 -3.82 8.60
CA GLU A 20 11.38 -3.74 8.05
C GLU A 20 11.58 -2.56 7.09
N LEU A 21 10.51 -2.15 6.39
CA LEU A 21 10.55 -1.05 5.43
C LEU A 21 9.61 0.07 5.83
N VAL A 22 10.11 1.30 5.79
CA VAL A 22 9.35 2.51 6.12
C VAL A 22 9.73 3.66 5.19
N GLY A 23 8.74 4.23 4.51
CA GLY A 23 8.91 5.39 3.64
C GLY A 23 7.83 6.43 3.88
N ALA A 24 8.16 7.72 3.70
CA ALA A 24 7.20 8.81 3.76
C ALA A 24 7.34 9.71 2.54
N ILE A 25 6.22 10.13 1.96
CA ILE A 25 6.19 11.05 0.81
C ILE A 25 5.10 12.11 1.00
N PRO A 26 5.25 13.31 0.43
CA PRO A 26 4.14 14.25 0.32
C PRO A 26 3.01 13.65 -0.53
N VAL A 27 1.76 13.96 -0.19
CA VAL A 27 0.62 13.51 -0.98
C VAL A 27 0.63 14.20 -2.34
N SER A 28 0.36 13.43 -3.38
CA SER A 28 0.19 13.90 -4.75
C SER A 28 -0.68 12.91 -5.50
N ARG A 29 -1.18 13.32 -6.68
CA ARG A 29 -1.89 12.39 -7.57
C ARG A 29 -0.99 11.19 -7.86
N SER A 30 -1.54 9.98 -7.74
CA SER A 30 -0.80 8.76 -8.03
C SER A 30 -0.24 8.77 -9.45
N LYS A 31 1.04 8.43 -9.61
CA LYS A 31 1.72 8.37 -10.92
C LYS A 31 1.21 7.21 -11.80
N THR A 32 0.59 6.20 -11.19
CA THR A 32 0.17 4.96 -11.87
C THR A 32 -1.33 4.87 -12.11
N ILE A 33 -2.09 5.90 -11.70
CA ILE A 33 -3.55 5.87 -11.79
C ILE A 33 -4.06 5.75 -13.24
N ASP A 34 -3.39 6.36 -14.20
CA ASP A 34 -3.82 6.31 -15.60
C ASP A 34 -3.66 4.90 -16.18
N ILE A 35 -2.58 4.20 -15.80
CA ILE A 35 -2.36 2.78 -16.14
C ILE A 35 -3.46 1.93 -15.51
N TYR A 36 -3.76 2.18 -14.23
CA TYR A 36 -4.81 1.47 -13.50
C TYR A 36 -6.20 1.67 -14.14
N ASN A 37 -6.55 2.89 -14.50
CA ASN A 37 -7.82 3.21 -15.15
C ASN A 37 -7.91 2.59 -16.55
N ALA A 38 -6.83 2.58 -17.31
CA ALA A 38 -6.78 1.90 -18.61
C ALA A 38 -6.95 0.38 -18.45
N TRP A 39 -6.36 -0.21 -17.41
CA TRP A 39 -6.53 -1.62 -17.07
C TRP A 39 -7.98 -1.96 -16.69
N LEU A 40 -8.63 -1.11 -15.90
CA LEU A 40 -10.06 -1.24 -15.54
C LEU A 40 -10.96 -1.18 -16.78
N LYS A 41 -10.74 -0.20 -17.66
CA LYS A 41 -11.52 -0.03 -18.91
C LYS A 41 -11.46 -1.25 -19.84
N LYS A 42 -10.41 -2.07 -19.73
CA LYS A 42 -10.28 -3.32 -20.49
C LYS A 42 -11.03 -4.51 -19.87
N GLY A 43 -11.72 -4.31 -18.75
CA GLY A 43 -12.48 -5.36 -18.06
C GLY A 43 -11.59 -6.37 -17.31
N TYR A 44 -10.30 -6.05 -17.10
CA TYR A 44 -9.36 -6.96 -16.44
C TYR A 44 -9.62 -7.15 -14.94
N ALA A 45 -10.53 -6.35 -14.36
CA ALA A 45 -11.00 -6.52 -12.98
C ALA A 45 -11.89 -7.78 -12.79
N GLY A 46 -12.41 -8.39 -13.85
CA GLY A 46 -13.34 -9.52 -13.73
C GLY A 46 -14.54 -9.17 -12.85
N SER A 47 -14.82 -9.98 -11.84
CA SER A 47 -15.92 -9.76 -10.88
C SER A 47 -15.56 -8.82 -9.72
N MET A 48 -14.33 -8.29 -9.65
CA MET A 48 -13.84 -7.48 -8.53
C MET A 48 -14.35 -6.02 -8.61
N ALA A 49 -15.66 -5.82 -8.53
CA ALA A 49 -16.29 -4.49 -8.66
C ALA A 49 -15.77 -3.43 -7.67
N TYR A 50 -15.16 -3.85 -6.55
CA TYR A 50 -14.55 -2.92 -5.60
C TYR A 50 -13.33 -2.18 -6.18
N LEU A 51 -12.66 -2.74 -7.19
CA LEU A 51 -11.50 -2.12 -7.83
C LEU A 51 -11.90 -0.82 -8.54
N GLU A 52 -13.04 -0.82 -9.23
CA GLU A 52 -13.60 0.36 -9.87
C GLU A 52 -14.11 1.38 -8.85
N ARG A 53 -14.85 0.92 -7.83
CA ARG A 53 -15.38 1.81 -6.77
C ARG A 53 -14.28 2.56 -6.01
N HIS A 54 -13.10 1.96 -5.85
CA HIS A 54 -11.98 2.57 -5.13
C HIS A 54 -10.99 3.31 -6.05
N ALA A 55 -11.22 3.36 -7.37
CA ALA A 55 -10.29 3.97 -8.31
C ALA A 55 -10.02 5.45 -7.97
N GLU A 56 -11.08 6.19 -7.60
CA GLU A 56 -10.93 7.59 -7.21
C GLU A 56 -10.08 7.77 -5.94
N LEU A 57 -10.24 6.88 -4.95
CA LEU A 57 -9.46 6.93 -3.72
C LEU A 57 -7.98 6.60 -3.96
N LYS A 58 -7.70 5.75 -4.96
CA LYS A 58 -6.34 5.42 -5.40
C LYS A 58 -5.70 6.54 -6.22
N GLU A 59 -6.51 7.38 -6.85
CA GLU A 59 -6.02 8.55 -7.58
C GLU A 59 -5.43 9.58 -6.62
N ASP A 60 -6.19 9.90 -5.57
CA ASP A 60 -5.83 10.93 -4.62
C ASP A 60 -6.40 10.60 -3.22
N PRO A 61 -5.54 10.32 -2.23
CA PRO A 61 -5.93 10.07 -0.84
C PRO A 61 -6.74 11.21 -0.22
N ARG A 62 -6.61 12.44 -0.74
CA ARG A 62 -7.38 13.60 -0.27
C ARG A 62 -8.87 13.48 -0.56
N LYS A 63 -9.30 12.60 -1.48
CA LYS A 63 -10.73 12.29 -1.69
C LYS A 63 -11.32 11.51 -0.51
N LEU A 64 -10.50 10.79 0.27
CA LEU A 64 -10.91 10.14 1.50
C LEU A 64 -10.84 11.08 2.70
N LEU A 65 -9.73 11.79 2.83
CA LEU A 65 -9.46 12.71 3.94
C LEU A 65 -8.81 13.99 3.40
N PRO A 66 -9.57 15.09 3.21
CA PRO A 66 -9.10 16.30 2.51
C PRO A 66 -7.82 16.92 3.08
N GLN A 67 -7.61 16.83 4.38
CA GLN A 67 -6.45 17.36 5.09
C GLN A 67 -5.20 16.46 5.01
N THR A 68 -5.22 15.37 4.25
CA THR A 68 -4.05 14.50 4.08
C THR A 68 -2.91 15.27 3.43
N MET A 69 -1.75 15.32 4.08
CA MET A 69 -0.56 16.03 3.57
C MET A 69 0.55 15.08 3.10
N SER A 70 0.60 13.88 3.65
CA SER A 70 1.68 12.92 3.43
C SER A 70 1.18 11.50 3.61
N LEU A 71 1.85 10.57 2.92
CA LEU A 71 1.62 9.14 3.03
C LEU A 71 2.80 8.50 3.74
N LEU A 72 2.52 7.61 4.69
CA LEU A 72 3.49 6.71 5.31
C LEU A 72 3.25 5.31 4.76
N ALA A 73 4.24 4.74 4.07
CA ALA A 73 4.22 3.37 3.57
C ALA A 73 5.06 2.48 4.47
N LEU A 74 4.51 1.33 4.83
CA LEU A 74 5.14 0.31 5.66
C LEU A 74 5.24 -0.99 4.85
N GLY A 75 6.33 -1.74 5.05
CA GLY A 75 6.54 -3.04 4.44
C GLY A 75 6.97 -4.06 5.49
N PHE A 76 6.47 -5.28 5.32
CA PHE A 76 6.73 -6.42 6.19
C PHE A 76 7.15 -7.60 5.33
N ASN A 77 8.21 -8.31 5.70
CA ASN A 77 8.56 -9.56 5.03
C ASN A 77 7.60 -10.65 5.49
N TYR A 78 6.68 -11.04 4.60
CA TYR A 78 5.70 -12.10 4.89
C TYR A 78 6.25 -13.51 4.60
N LYS A 79 7.56 -13.67 4.38
CA LYS A 79 8.16 -14.99 4.15
C LYS A 79 7.82 -15.94 5.30
N THR A 80 7.07 -16.99 4.97
CA THR A 80 6.78 -18.09 5.88
C THR A 80 7.86 -19.17 5.77
N LEU A 81 7.80 -20.14 6.67
CA LEU A 81 8.55 -21.38 6.50
C LEU A 81 8.12 -22.05 5.19
N GLU A 82 9.04 -22.79 4.58
CA GLU A 82 8.69 -23.68 3.48
C GLU A 82 7.66 -24.70 3.97
N PRO A 83 6.62 -25.01 3.17
CA PRO A 83 5.69 -26.09 3.51
C PRO A 83 6.46 -27.39 3.71
N SER A 84 6.00 -28.24 4.64
CA SER A 84 6.61 -29.57 4.81
C SER A 84 6.46 -30.40 3.52
N GLU A 85 7.36 -31.36 3.31
CA GLU A 85 7.30 -32.27 2.15
C GLU A 85 5.93 -32.97 2.03
N GLN A 86 5.29 -33.26 3.16
CA GLN A 86 3.94 -33.86 3.24
C GLN A 86 2.82 -32.96 2.68
N VAL A 87 2.99 -31.63 2.72
CA VAL A 87 2.02 -30.67 2.14
C VAL A 87 2.30 -30.45 0.65
N GLN A 88 3.56 -30.58 0.24
CA GLN A 88 3.95 -30.40 -1.17
C GLN A 88 3.65 -31.64 -2.02
N ASN A 89 3.79 -32.83 -1.43
CA ASN A 89 3.46 -34.11 -2.05
C ASN A 89 2.42 -34.84 -1.18
N PRO A 90 1.15 -34.41 -1.21
CA PRO A 90 0.07 -35.23 -0.69
C PRO A 90 -0.03 -36.48 -1.59
N ASP A 91 -0.02 -37.67 -0.99
CA ASP A 91 -0.26 -38.94 -1.70
C ASP A 91 -1.50 -38.88 -2.61
#